data_AF-A0A820MTV6-F1
#
_entry.id   AF-A0A820MTV6-F1
#
_cell.length_a   1.000
_cell.length_b   1.000
_cell.length_c   1.000
_cell.angle_alpha   90.00
_cell.angle_beta   90.00
_cell.angle_gamma   90.00
#
_symmetry.space_group_name_H-M   'P 1'
#
loop_
_entity.id
_entity.type
_entity.pdbx_description
1 polymer ?
#
loop_
_entity_poly.entity_id
_entity_poly.type
_entity_poly.pdbx_seq_one_letter_code
_entity_poly.pdbx_strand_id
1 'polypeptide(L)'
;MLMFIIIVTVYQLHAITEQPKKEKCVHRNIPIAIIYNRVPKCGSTLMNTLLELVFNKSHTFRFITSTDYTNFRLSATDQLRLRQQILNYSRQVNSTPIVYEQHFHFFDFGFEMNNNLFYINQLRDPLKRALSAYDYTLHRCKIAGSDEPCVLSSRSLINITMDTCVSTGDPSWCISEPNGVSSAISFFCGQLSICDDTYKPITNYAALALAKSNIERYYPYVGLLEYIESSLELLEFSYPAIFRGISEFYQTYFKDKPVYRTPAESRYPINNKTRTTLRRLLKLEFELYYFVQKRFIDQYRQIFHRAPRRQDGKVR
;
A
#
# COMPACT_ATOMS: atom_id res chain seq x y z
N MET A 1 75.74 27.63 20.06
CA MET A 1 75.54 27.14 18.69
C MET A 1 74.37 26.16 18.74
N LEU A 2 73.22 26.57 18.16
CA LEU A 2 71.92 25.86 18.02
C LEU A 2 71.22 25.38 19.32
N MET A 3 70.24 26.12 19.85
CA MET A 3 68.79 26.05 19.56
C MET A 3 68.18 24.65 19.73
N PHE A 4 67.25 24.48 20.67
CA PHE A 4 65.81 24.55 20.34
C PHE A 4 64.92 24.61 21.61
N ILE A 5 63.87 25.40 21.44
CA ILE A 5 62.85 25.88 22.39
C ILE A 5 61.96 24.72 22.88
N ILE A 6 61.74 24.63 24.19
CA ILE A 6 60.69 23.81 24.82
C ILE A 6 59.65 24.78 25.38
N ILE A 7 58.48 24.87 24.72
CA ILE A 7 57.28 25.47 25.30
C ILE A 7 56.25 24.36 25.49
N VAL A 8 55.93 24.15 26.75
CA VAL A 8 54.88 23.29 27.29
C VAL A 8 53.52 23.90 26.98
N THR A 9 52.56 23.10 26.48
CA THR A 9 51.15 23.20 26.92
C THR A 9 50.33 21.97 26.51
N VAL A 10 49.88 21.28 27.56
CA VAL A 10 48.72 20.39 27.72
C VAL A 10 47.65 20.51 26.62
N TYR A 11 47.53 19.50 25.77
CA TYR A 11 46.32 19.26 24.98
C TYR A 11 45.44 18.25 25.71
N GLN A 12 44.43 18.78 26.41
CA GLN A 12 43.27 18.00 26.85
C GLN A 12 42.47 17.58 25.61
N LEU A 13 42.29 16.27 25.41
CA LEU A 13 41.28 15.71 24.52
C LEU A 13 39.89 16.13 25.03
N HIS A 14 39.34 17.21 24.47
CA HIS A 14 37.90 17.43 24.53
C HIS A 14 37.26 16.50 23.50
N ALA A 15 36.64 15.43 24.01
CA ALA A 15 35.65 14.66 23.29
C ALA A 15 34.52 15.62 22.86
N ILE A 16 34.52 16.00 21.58
CA ILE A 16 33.37 16.63 20.95
C ILE A 16 32.33 15.52 20.82
N THR A 17 31.40 15.48 21.77
CA THR A 17 30.17 14.75 21.64
C THR A 17 29.37 15.41 20.50
N GLU A 18 29.52 14.89 19.29
CA GLU A 18 28.58 15.19 18.21
C GLU A 18 27.20 14.66 18.62
N GLN A 19 26.41 15.56 19.22
CA GLN A 19 24.98 15.39 19.36
C GLN A 19 24.39 15.12 17.96
N PRO A 20 23.55 14.08 17.76
CA PRO A 20 22.97 13.82 16.46
C PRO A 20 22.16 15.04 16.04
N LYS A 21 22.53 15.62 14.88
CA LYS A 21 21.79 16.69 14.23
C LYS A 21 20.32 16.26 14.15
N LYS A 22 19.43 17.00 14.82
CA LYS A 22 17.97 16.85 14.65
C LYS A 22 17.67 16.98 13.15
N GLU A 23 17.41 15.86 12.50
CA GLU A 23 16.89 15.83 11.14
C GLU A 23 15.59 16.64 11.13
N LYS A 24 15.60 17.73 10.35
CA LYS A 24 14.41 18.57 10.14
C LYS A 24 13.33 17.69 9.51
N CYS A 25 12.17 17.60 10.16
CA CYS A 25 10.97 16.95 9.61
C CYS A 25 10.74 17.41 8.16
N VAL A 26 10.56 16.46 7.24
CA VAL A 26 10.25 16.76 5.84
C VAL A 26 8.72 16.69 5.68
N HIS A 27 8.12 17.88 5.56
CA HIS A 27 6.75 18.24 5.13
C HIS A 27 5.78 18.77 6.19
N ARG A 28 5.42 20.06 6.11
CA ARG A 28 4.50 20.79 5.18
C ARG A 28 3.09 20.79 5.79
N ASN A 29 2.32 21.85 5.54
CA ASN A 29 0.95 22.03 6.05
C ASN A 29 0.19 20.71 6.23
N ILE A 30 -0.41 20.53 7.42
CA ILE A 30 -1.25 19.35 7.70
C ILE A 30 -2.37 19.34 6.65
N PRO A 31 -2.51 18.25 5.88
CA PRO A 31 -3.55 18.17 4.85
C PRO A 31 -4.93 18.24 5.50
N ILE A 32 -5.92 18.77 4.80
CA ILE A 32 -7.31 18.65 5.22
C ILE A 32 -7.76 17.18 5.15
N ALA A 33 -7.31 16.44 4.13
CA ALA A 33 -7.69 15.05 3.94
C ALA A 33 -6.55 14.19 3.39
N ILE A 34 -6.49 12.96 3.89
CA ILE A 34 -5.69 11.88 3.35
C ILE A 34 -6.64 10.83 2.82
N ILE A 35 -6.48 10.47 1.55
CA ILE A 35 -7.31 9.47 0.89
C ILE A 35 -6.54 8.17 0.76
N TYR A 36 -7.02 7.13 1.42
CA TYR A 36 -6.51 5.76 1.29
C TYR A 36 -7.44 4.94 0.40
N ASN A 37 -7.22 5.01 -0.92
CA ASN A 37 -7.98 4.23 -1.90
C ASN A 37 -7.41 2.80 -2.01
N ARG A 38 -7.68 2.01 -0.97
CA ARG A 38 -6.87 0.82 -0.64
C ARG A 38 -6.95 -0.28 -1.70
N VAL A 39 -5.80 -0.76 -2.16
CA VAL A 39 -5.74 -1.89 -3.10
C VAL A 39 -6.08 -3.21 -2.37
N PRO A 40 -6.99 -4.05 -2.89
CA PRO A 40 -7.29 -5.35 -2.29
C PRO A 40 -6.03 -6.21 -2.09
N LYS A 41 -6.05 -6.97 -0.99
CA LYS A 41 -5.01 -7.97 -0.62
C LYS A 41 -3.60 -7.40 -0.42
N CYS A 42 -3.48 -6.09 -0.22
CA CYS A 42 -2.23 -5.39 0.09
C CYS A 42 -2.06 -5.06 1.59
N GLY A 43 -2.83 -5.69 2.48
CA GLY A 43 -2.76 -5.45 3.92
C GLY A 43 -3.68 -4.33 4.42
N SER A 44 -4.76 -4.03 3.68
CA SER A 44 -5.73 -3.00 4.08
C SER A 44 -6.36 -3.23 5.45
N THR A 45 -6.70 -4.47 5.81
CA THR A 45 -7.20 -4.79 7.16
C THR A 45 -6.20 -4.42 8.25
N LEU A 46 -4.92 -4.73 8.06
CA LEU A 46 -3.87 -4.34 9.00
C LEU A 46 -3.76 -2.82 9.11
N MET A 47 -3.69 -2.11 7.98
CA MET A 47 -3.59 -0.66 7.96
C MET A 47 -4.80 -0.01 8.66
N ASN A 48 -6.02 -0.47 8.39
CA ASN A 48 -7.22 0.03 9.05
C ASN A 48 -7.19 -0.16 10.55
N THR A 49 -6.84 -1.35 11.05
CA THR A 49 -6.75 -1.60 12.49
C THR A 49 -5.67 -0.72 13.14
N LEU A 50 -4.54 -0.51 12.46
CA LEU A 50 -3.50 0.39 12.95
C LEU A 50 -3.99 1.85 12.99
N LEU A 51 -4.68 2.32 11.95
CA LEU A 51 -5.26 3.66 11.91
C LEU A 51 -6.29 3.87 13.01
N GLU A 52 -7.14 2.87 13.27
CA GLU A 52 -8.11 2.88 14.36
C GLU A 52 -7.43 2.97 15.74
N LEU A 53 -6.34 2.22 15.95
CA LEU A 53 -5.56 2.30 17.19
C LEU A 53 -4.93 3.68 17.39
N VAL A 54 -4.34 4.26 16.34
CA VAL A 54 -3.74 5.61 16.40
C VAL A 54 -4.82 6.67 16.63
N PHE A 55 -5.96 6.55 15.96
CA PHE A 55 -7.11 7.42 16.15
C PHE A 55 -7.61 7.40 17.60
N ASN A 56 -7.91 6.21 18.13
CA ASN A 56 -8.42 6.04 19.49
C ASN A 56 -7.43 6.50 20.56
N LYS A 57 -6.13 6.49 20.27
CA LYS A 57 -5.10 6.97 21.19
C LYS A 57 -4.93 8.49 21.16
N SER A 58 -4.94 9.10 19.98
CA SER A 58 -4.48 10.49 19.80
C SER A 58 -5.60 11.49 19.52
N HIS A 59 -6.69 11.06 18.89
CA HIS A 59 -7.78 11.92 18.40
C HIS A 59 -7.30 13.10 17.51
N THR A 60 -6.12 12.97 16.89
CA THR A 60 -5.47 14.04 16.09
C THR A 60 -6.02 14.16 14.67
N PHE A 61 -6.78 13.17 14.22
CA PHE A 61 -7.46 13.14 12.94
C PHE A 61 -8.83 12.47 13.11
N ARG A 62 -9.72 12.57 12.13
CA ARG A 62 -10.94 11.76 12.07
C ARG A 62 -10.73 10.61 11.10
N PHE A 63 -10.96 9.37 11.56
CA PHE A 63 -10.91 8.20 10.69
C PHE A 63 -12.29 7.87 10.14
N ILE A 64 -12.42 7.78 8.81
CA ILE A 64 -13.69 7.51 8.12
C ILE A 64 -13.50 6.31 7.21
N THR A 65 -14.28 5.27 7.45
CA THR A 65 -14.29 4.03 6.69
C THR A 65 -15.55 3.94 5.85
N SER A 66 -15.39 3.65 4.56
CA SER A 66 -16.54 3.39 3.69
C SER A 66 -17.09 1.99 3.93
N THR A 67 -18.42 1.86 3.90
CA THR A 67 -19.11 0.57 3.88
C THR A 67 -19.28 0.01 2.47
N ASP A 68 -18.84 0.74 1.44
CA ASP A 68 -18.84 0.30 0.05
C ASP A 68 -17.54 -0.45 -0.26
N TYR A 69 -17.66 -1.78 -0.39
CA TYR A 69 -16.55 -2.69 -0.63
C TYR A 69 -16.46 -3.20 -2.06
N THR A 70 -17.43 -2.87 -2.92
CA THR A 70 -17.57 -3.49 -4.25
C THR A 70 -17.50 -2.48 -5.39
N ASN A 71 -17.81 -1.21 -5.14
CA ASN A 71 -17.82 -0.19 -6.18
C ASN A 71 -16.42 0.40 -6.41
N PHE A 72 -15.58 -0.33 -7.13
CA PHE A 72 -14.24 0.17 -7.45
C PHE A 72 -14.29 1.29 -8.51
N ARG A 73 -15.25 1.21 -9.44
CA ARG A 73 -15.42 2.14 -10.56
C ARG A 73 -16.53 3.16 -10.28
N LEU A 74 -16.16 4.28 -9.68
CA LEU A 74 -17.11 5.33 -9.33
C LEU A 74 -17.62 6.06 -10.58
N SER A 75 -18.94 6.13 -10.72
CA SER A 75 -19.57 6.99 -11.74
C SER A 75 -19.21 8.47 -11.51
N ALA A 76 -19.38 9.32 -12.52
CA ALA A 76 -19.16 10.76 -12.34
C ALA A 76 -19.99 11.34 -11.19
N THR A 77 -21.21 10.85 -11.02
CA THR A 77 -22.10 11.22 -9.90
C THR A 77 -21.55 10.77 -8.56
N ASP A 78 -21.01 9.55 -8.46
CA ASP A 78 -20.43 9.03 -7.22
C ASP A 78 -19.12 9.75 -6.86
N GLN A 79 -18.30 10.10 -7.85
CA GLN A 79 -17.11 10.92 -7.66
C GLN A 79 -17.48 12.31 -7.11
N LEU A 80 -18.53 12.95 -7.66
CA LEU A 80 -19.04 14.22 -7.13
C LEU A 80 -19.59 14.08 -5.72
N ARG A 81 -20.31 12.98 -5.44
CA ARG A 81 -20.84 12.69 -4.10
C ARG A 81 -19.71 12.54 -3.09
N LEU A 82 -18.69 11.74 -3.40
CA LEU A 82 -17.53 11.55 -2.53
C LEU A 82 -16.76 12.85 -2.32
N ARG A 83 -16.57 13.66 -3.38
CA ARG A 83 -15.97 15.00 -3.26
C ARG A 83 -16.72 15.86 -2.25
N GLN A 84 -18.05 15.95 -2.36
CA GLN A 84 -18.86 16.72 -1.42
C GLN A 84 -18.82 16.13 0.00
N GLN A 85 -18.83 14.80 0.15
CA GLN A 85 -18.72 14.16 1.46
C GLN A 85 -17.41 14.55 2.17
N ILE A 86 -16.26 14.44 1.49
CA ILE A 86 -14.96 14.84 2.07
C ILE A 86 -14.95 16.32 2.45
N LEU A 87 -15.49 17.21 1.60
CA LEU A 87 -15.60 18.63 1.91
C LEU A 87 -16.49 18.89 3.13
N ASN A 88 -17.63 18.22 3.22
CA ASN A 88 -18.55 18.38 4.34
C ASN A 88 -17.93 17.90 5.65
N TYR A 89 -17.25 16.75 5.64
CA TYR A 89 -16.50 16.30 6.81
C TYR A 89 -15.46 17.34 7.22
N SER A 90 -14.71 17.90 6.28
CA SER A 90 -13.64 18.86 6.61
C SER A 90 -14.17 20.13 7.29
N ARG A 91 -15.36 20.61 6.88
CA ARG A 91 -16.02 21.77 7.49
C ARG A 91 -16.54 21.50 8.90
N GLN A 92 -16.97 20.26 9.17
CA GLN A 92 -17.58 19.89 10.45
C GLN A 92 -16.56 19.79 11.61
N VAL A 93 -15.28 19.55 11.32
CA VAL A 93 -14.30 19.12 12.33
C VAL A 93 -13.27 20.18 12.72
N ASN A 94 -13.59 21.46 12.60
CA ASN A 94 -12.77 22.58 13.12
C ASN A 94 -11.26 22.49 12.74
N SER A 95 -10.96 22.15 11.48
CA SER A 95 -9.58 21.97 10.95
C SER A 95 -8.86 20.69 11.39
N THR A 96 -9.56 19.71 11.97
CA THR A 96 -9.00 18.37 12.21
C THR A 96 -8.81 17.62 10.88
N PRO A 97 -7.61 17.09 10.57
CA PRO A 97 -7.39 16.32 9.35
C PRO A 97 -8.27 15.07 9.29
N ILE A 98 -8.65 14.65 8.08
CA ILE A 98 -9.45 13.44 7.85
C ILE A 98 -8.59 12.38 7.19
N VAL A 99 -8.71 11.14 7.63
CA VAL A 99 -8.22 9.97 6.91
C VAL A 99 -9.44 9.19 6.43
N TYR A 100 -9.66 9.20 5.12
CA TYR A 100 -10.77 8.49 4.48
C TYR A 100 -10.25 7.25 3.77
N GLU A 101 -10.89 6.09 3.98
CA GLU A 101 -10.52 4.85 3.32
C GLU A 101 -11.71 4.18 2.62
N GLN A 102 -11.46 3.69 1.40
CA GLN A 102 -12.42 2.92 0.61
C GLN A 102 -11.65 2.13 -0.47
N HIS A 103 -12.23 1.04 -0.98
CA HIS A 103 -11.79 0.41 -2.23
C HIS A 103 -12.35 1.16 -3.45
N PHE A 104 -11.56 2.01 -4.10
CA PHE A 104 -11.93 2.63 -5.37
C PHE A 104 -10.71 3.00 -6.24
N HIS A 105 -10.91 3.06 -7.55
CA HIS A 105 -9.87 3.51 -8.49
C HIS A 105 -9.66 5.02 -8.39
N PHE A 106 -8.41 5.45 -8.52
CA PHE A 106 -8.03 6.87 -8.48
C PHE A 106 -8.95 7.77 -9.33
N PHE A 107 -9.30 8.94 -8.79
CA PHE A 107 -9.87 10.03 -9.58
C PHE A 107 -9.35 11.37 -9.07
N ASP A 108 -9.37 12.37 -9.93
CA ASP A 108 -8.89 13.70 -9.57
C ASP A 108 -9.98 14.46 -8.76
N PHE A 109 -9.66 14.83 -7.51
CA PHE A 109 -10.56 15.62 -6.65
C PHE A 109 -10.71 17.08 -7.10
N GLY A 110 -9.94 17.53 -8.08
CA GLY A 110 -9.89 18.89 -8.60
C GLY A 110 -8.77 19.71 -7.95
N PHE A 111 -8.25 20.69 -8.70
CA PHE A 111 -7.09 21.51 -8.31
C PHE A 111 -7.22 22.13 -6.91
N GLU A 112 -8.39 22.69 -6.58
CA GLU A 112 -8.64 23.33 -5.28
C GLU A 112 -8.46 22.37 -4.10
N MET A 113 -8.93 21.14 -4.24
CA MET A 113 -8.83 20.13 -3.19
C MET A 113 -7.43 19.50 -3.15
N ASN A 114 -6.84 19.21 -4.30
CA ASN A 114 -5.55 18.51 -4.38
C ASN A 114 -4.38 19.28 -3.74
N ASN A 115 -4.48 20.61 -3.60
CA ASN A 115 -3.46 21.39 -2.90
C ASN A 115 -3.42 21.12 -1.39
N ASN A 116 -4.48 20.52 -0.83
CA ASN A 116 -4.60 20.23 0.60
C ASN A 116 -5.13 18.81 0.88
N LEU A 117 -5.12 17.96 -0.14
CA LEU A 117 -5.51 16.56 -0.09
C LEU A 117 -4.47 15.76 -0.85
N PHE A 118 -4.01 14.66 -0.26
CA PHE A 118 -3.18 13.73 -0.99
C PHE A 118 -3.62 12.30 -0.77
N TYR A 119 -3.23 11.44 -1.70
CA TYR A 119 -3.47 10.01 -1.59
C TYR A 119 -2.33 9.31 -0.87
N ILE A 120 -2.67 8.25 -0.15
CA ILE A 120 -1.71 7.25 0.31
C ILE A 120 -2.14 5.87 -0.19
N ASN A 121 -1.19 4.96 -0.32
CA ASN A 121 -1.53 3.57 -0.58
C ASN A 121 -0.49 2.59 -0.04
N GLN A 122 -0.80 1.31 -0.18
CA GLN A 122 0.06 0.19 0.19
C GLN A 122 0.01 -0.85 -0.93
N LEU A 123 1.17 -1.35 -1.36
CA LEU A 123 1.29 -2.41 -2.35
C LEU A 123 1.89 -3.68 -1.77
N ARG A 124 1.80 -4.76 -2.56
CA ARG A 124 2.31 -6.09 -2.26
C ARG A 124 2.85 -6.70 -3.55
N ASP A 125 3.83 -7.60 -3.43
CA ASP A 125 4.34 -8.39 -4.55
C ASP A 125 3.16 -8.98 -5.35
N PRO A 126 3.09 -8.74 -6.68
CA PRO A 126 1.95 -9.12 -7.49
C PRO A 126 1.59 -10.60 -7.44
N LEU A 127 2.57 -11.49 -7.37
CA LEU A 127 2.32 -12.92 -7.27
C LEU A 127 1.75 -13.27 -5.89
N LYS A 128 2.35 -12.77 -4.81
CA LYS A 128 1.83 -12.99 -3.44
C LYS A 128 0.43 -12.40 -3.28
N ARG A 129 0.14 -11.27 -3.94
CA ARG A 129 -1.17 -10.61 -3.98
C ARG A 129 -2.19 -11.47 -4.70
N ALA A 130 -1.86 -11.97 -5.90
CA ALA A 130 -2.72 -12.86 -6.69
C ALA A 130 -3.08 -14.15 -5.95
N LEU A 131 -2.10 -14.82 -5.34
CA LEU A 131 -2.33 -16.03 -4.55
C LEU A 131 -3.26 -15.77 -3.35
N SER A 132 -3.06 -14.65 -2.66
CA SER A 132 -3.89 -14.27 -1.52
C SER A 132 -5.33 -13.92 -1.90
N ALA A 133 -5.55 -13.36 -3.10
CA ALA A 133 -6.89 -13.06 -3.60
C ALA A 133 -7.63 -14.34 -3.99
N TYR A 134 -6.98 -15.20 -4.76
CA TYR A 134 -7.54 -16.49 -5.18
C TYR A 134 -7.96 -17.34 -3.98
N ASP A 135 -7.09 -17.45 -2.98
CA ASP A 135 -7.39 -18.15 -1.73
C ASP A 135 -8.57 -17.52 -0.96
N TYR A 136 -8.65 -16.19 -0.94
CA TYR A 136 -9.75 -15.48 -0.30
C TYR A 136 -11.09 -15.72 -1.01
N THR A 137 -11.10 -15.70 -2.34
CA THR A 137 -12.30 -16.01 -3.14
C THR A 137 -12.76 -17.45 -2.90
N LEU A 138 -11.83 -18.41 -2.86
CA LEU A 138 -12.16 -19.80 -2.52
C LEU A 138 -12.76 -19.92 -1.11
N HIS A 139 -12.17 -19.28 -0.10
CA HIS A 139 -12.71 -19.30 1.26
C HIS A 139 -14.11 -18.68 1.32
N ARG A 140 -14.32 -17.53 0.66
CA ARG A 140 -15.65 -16.91 0.56
C ARG A 140 -16.66 -17.85 -0.08
N CYS A 141 -16.29 -18.50 -1.18
CA CYS A 141 -17.13 -19.46 -1.87
C CYS A 141 -17.51 -20.68 -1.03
N LYS A 142 -16.63 -21.11 -0.12
CA LYS A 142 -16.92 -22.22 0.81
C LYS A 142 -17.90 -21.83 1.93
N ILE A 143 -17.88 -20.56 2.33
CA ILE A 143 -18.71 -20.03 3.43
C ILE A 143 -20.04 -19.49 2.91
N ALA A 144 -20.09 -19.01 1.66
CA ALA A 144 -21.31 -18.58 1.01
C ALA A 144 -22.33 -19.73 0.99
N GLY A 145 -23.51 -19.50 1.59
CA GLY A 145 -24.64 -20.41 1.46
C GLY A 145 -25.19 -20.43 0.02
N SER A 146 -26.29 -21.16 -0.20
CA SER A 146 -26.93 -21.29 -1.52
C SER A 146 -27.35 -19.96 -2.17
N ASP A 147 -27.47 -18.89 -1.39
CA ASP A 147 -28.11 -17.63 -1.80
C ASP A 147 -27.12 -16.56 -2.28
N GLU A 148 -25.82 -16.73 -2.05
CA GLU A 148 -24.77 -15.92 -2.69
C GLU A 148 -24.13 -16.77 -3.80
N PRO A 149 -24.36 -16.48 -5.09
CA PRO A 149 -23.71 -17.22 -6.16
C PRO A 149 -22.20 -16.99 -6.09
N CYS A 150 -21.49 -17.95 -5.52
CA CYS A 150 -20.05 -18.04 -5.64
C CYS A 150 -19.73 -17.97 -7.13
N VAL A 151 -18.90 -17.03 -7.57
CA VAL A 151 -18.71 -16.88 -9.02
C VAL A 151 -17.93 -18.04 -9.64
N LEU A 152 -17.24 -18.83 -8.81
CA LEU A 152 -16.70 -20.11 -9.22
C LEU A 152 -17.79 -21.15 -9.48
N SER A 153 -19.03 -21.02 -8.98
CA SER A 153 -20.12 -22.00 -9.09
C SER A 153 -20.54 -22.34 -10.53
N SER A 154 -20.23 -21.49 -11.51
CA SER A 154 -20.47 -21.80 -12.93
C SER A 154 -19.56 -22.89 -13.49
N ARG A 155 -18.53 -23.31 -12.74
CA ARG A 155 -17.64 -24.43 -13.06
C ARG A 155 -17.34 -25.21 -11.77
N SER A 156 -17.14 -26.51 -11.82
CA SER A 156 -16.89 -27.40 -10.68
C SER A 156 -15.54 -27.14 -9.96
N LEU A 157 -15.35 -25.93 -9.40
CA LEU A 157 -14.06 -25.34 -9.03
C LEU A 157 -13.92 -24.95 -7.53
N ILE A 158 -14.91 -25.23 -6.68
CA ILE A 158 -14.92 -24.82 -5.25
C ILE A 158 -13.76 -25.41 -4.41
N ASN A 159 -12.99 -26.36 -4.95
CA ASN A 159 -11.83 -26.97 -4.30
C ASN A 159 -10.57 -27.08 -5.19
N ILE A 160 -10.45 -26.29 -6.26
CA ILE A 160 -9.25 -26.37 -7.10
C ILE A 160 -8.13 -25.47 -6.59
N THR A 161 -6.90 -26.02 -6.54
CA THR A 161 -5.70 -25.27 -6.19
C THR A 161 -5.34 -24.27 -7.29
N MET A 162 -4.49 -23.28 -6.99
CA MET A 162 -3.96 -22.37 -8.01
C MET A 162 -3.23 -23.14 -9.13
N ASP A 163 -2.53 -24.23 -8.77
CA ASP A 163 -1.85 -25.08 -9.75
C ASP A 163 -2.83 -25.74 -10.71
N THR A 164 -3.94 -26.30 -10.19
CA THR A 164 -5.01 -26.87 -11.00
C THR A 164 -5.72 -25.81 -11.83
N CYS A 165 -5.94 -24.61 -11.29
CA CYS A 165 -6.52 -23.49 -12.04
C CYS A 165 -5.66 -23.17 -13.27
N VAL A 166 -4.36 -22.97 -13.06
CA VAL A 166 -3.44 -22.57 -14.12
C VAL A 166 -3.18 -23.68 -15.13
N SER A 167 -3.31 -24.95 -14.74
CA SER A 167 -3.22 -26.07 -15.68
C SER A 167 -4.49 -26.30 -16.50
N THR A 168 -5.62 -25.72 -16.09
CA THR A 168 -6.93 -25.97 -16.71
C THR A 168 -7.39 -24.75 -17.52
N GLY A 169 -7.46 -24.90 -18.85
CA GLY A 169 -7.99 -23.86 -19.72
C GLY A 169 -7.10 -22.61 -19.81
N ASP A 170 -7.71 -21.43 -19.75
CA ASP A 170 -7.02 -20.14 -19.84
C ASP A 170 -6.59 -19.63 -18.44
N PRO A 171 -5.28 -19.55 -18.15
CA PRO A 171 -4.79 -19.20 -16.82
C PRO A 171 -5.06 -17.73 -16.41
N SER A 172 -5.45 -16.84 -17.33
CA SER A 172 -5.81 -15.47 -16.95
C SER A 172 -7.04 -15.43 -16.03
N TRP A 173 -7.92 -16.43 -16.14
CA TRP A 173 -9.10 -16.56 -15.28
C TRP A 173 -8.74 -16.75 -13.81
N CYS A 174 -7.56 -17.29 -13.49
CA CYS A 174 -7.11 -17.50 -12.12
C CYS A 174 -6.70 -16.18 -11.43
N ILE A 175 -6.51 -15.11 -12.20
CA ILE A 175 -6.04 -13.82 -11.70
C ILE A 175 -6.96 -12.63 -12.04
N SER A 176 -7.99 -12.83 -12.87
CA SER A 176 -9.01 -11.83 -13.16
C SER A 176 -10.19 -11.93 -12.20
N GLU A 177 -10.82 -10.78 -11.93
CA GLU A 177 -12.11 -10.74 -11.24
C GLU A 177 -13.11 -11.65 -11.98
N PRO A 178 -13.98 -12.36 -11.25
CA PRO A 178 -14.14 -12.38 -9.78
C PRO A 178 -13.28 -13.44 -9.06
N ASN A 179 -12.50 -14.22 -9.81
CA ASN A 179 -11.74 -15.36 -9.29
C ASN A 179 -10.33 -14.95 -8.79
N GLY A 180 -9.88 -13.76 -9.16
CA GLY A 180 -8.54 -13.24 -8.92
C GLY A 180 -8.52 -11.88 -8.22
N VAL A 181 -7.66 -10.96 -8.66
CA VAL A 181 -7.54 -9.63 -8.04
C VAL A 181 -7.83 -8.55 -9.06
N SER A 182 -8.61 -7.55 -8.65
CA SER A 182 -8.56 -6.26 -9.31
C SER A 182 -7.11 -5.75 -9.37
N SER A 183 -6.75 -5.23 -10.52
CA SER A 183 -5.43 -4.77 -10.92
C SER A 183 -4.96 -3.63 -10.03
N ALA A 184 -3.73 -3.72 -9.52
CA ALA A 184 -3.15 -2.59 -8.81
C ALA A 184 -2.97 -1.40 -9.78
N ILE A 185 -2.70 -1.68 -11.06
CA ILE A 185 -2.63 -0.65 -12.10
C ILE A 185 -3.94 0.13 -12.17
N SER A 186 -5.10 -0.53 -12.22
CA SER A 186 -6.40 0.16 -12.27
C SER A 186 -6.62 1.10 -11.08
N PHE A 187 -6.22 0.68 -9.87
CA PHE A 187 -6.34 1.50 -8.67
C PHE A 187 -5.58 2.83 -8.72
N PHE A 188 -4.44 2.89 -9.43
CA PHE A 188 -3.67 4.12 -9.61
C PHE A 188 -3.94 4.81 -10.96
N CYS A 189 -4.27 4.05 -12.01
CA CYS A 189 -4.59 4.55 -13.34
C CYS A 189 -5.89 5.36 -13.30
N GLY A 190 -6.91 4.83 -12.62
CA GLY A 190 -8.12 5.55 -12.26
C GLY A 190 -9.38 5.13 -13.00
N GLN A 191 -10.32 6.06 -13.11
CA GLN A 191 -11.69 5.80 -13.58
C GLN A 191 -11.85 5.74 -15.11
N LEU A 192 -10.79 5.96 -15.88
CA LEU A 192 -10.85 5.94 -17.34
C LEU A 192 -11.08 4.52 -17.89
N SER A 193 -11.62 4.42 -19.10
CA SER A 193 -11.86 3.12 -19.78
C SER A 193 -10.56 2.36 -20.06
N ILE A 194 -9.47 3.07 -20.33
CA ILE A 194 -8.14 2.46 -20.54
C ILE A 194 -7.60 1.74 -19.29
N CYS A 195 -8.10 2.13 -18.11
CA CYS A 195 -7.77 1.58 -16.81
C CYS A 195 -8.71 0.45 -16.38
N ASP A 196 -9.58 -0.06 -17.27
CA ASP A 196 -10.56 -1.08 -16.91
C ASP A 196 -9.99 -2.50 -16.94
N ASP A 197 -10.12 -3.19 -15.81
CA ASP A 197 -9.68 -4.56 -15.55
C ASP A 197 -10.84 -5.52 -15.24
N THR A 198 -12.09 -5.07 -15.35
CA THR A 198 -13.29 -5.82 -14.93
C THR A 198 -13.40 -7.22 -15.57
N TYR A 199 -12.90 -7.38 -16.79
CA TYR A 199 -13.03 -8.65 -17.54
C TYR A 199 -11.70 -9.33 -17.88
N LYS A 200 -10.59 -8.59 -17.86
CA LYS A 200 -9.27 -9.08 -18.27
C LYS A 200 -8.17 -8.36 -17.51
N PRO A 201 -7.01 -9.00 -17.27
CA PRO A 201 -5.87 -8.32 -16.68
C PRO A 201 -5.45 -7.13 -17.56
N ILE A 202 -4.95 -6.07 -16.93
CA ILE A 202 -4.35 -4.95 -17.67
C ILE A 202 -3.14 -5.47 -18.45
N THR A 203 -3.24 -5.37 -19.79
CA THR A 203 -2.18 -5.77 -20.73
C THR A 203 -1.64 -4.61 -21.54
N ASN A 204 -2.21 -3.41 -21.35
CA ASN A 204 -1.82 -2.23 -22.11
C ASN A 204 -0.86 -1.33 -21.32
N TYR A 205 0.20 -0.86 -21.99
CA TYR A 205 1.24 -0.02 -21.39
C TYR A 205 0.78 1.41 -21.07
N ALA A 206 -0.27 1.89 -21.73
CA ALA A 206 -0.81 3.23 -21.51
C ALA A 206 -1.44 3.38 -20.11
N ALA A 207 -2.19 2.37 -19.65
CA ALA A 207 -2.71 2.32 -18.30
C ALA A 207 -1.59 2.28 -17.25
N LEU A 208 -0.52 1.51 -17.52
CA LEU A 208 0.64 1.47 -16.65
C LEU A 208 1.36 2.83 -16.57
N ALA A 209 1.55 3.50 -17.72
CA ALA A 209 2.16 4.82 -17.77
C ALA A 209 1.33 5.85 -17.00
N LEU A 210 0.00 5.84 -17.18
CA LEU A 210 -0.90 6.72 -16.45
C LEU A 210 -0.90 6.43 -14.94
N ALA A 211 -0.90 5.16 -14.54
CA ALA A 211 -0.76 4.77 -13.13
C ALA A 211 0.54 5.31 -12.51
N LYS A 212 1.68 5.14 -13.18
CA LYS A 212 2.97 5.69 -12.72
C LYS A 212 2.92 7.22 -12.60
N SER A 213 2.38 7.91 -13.61
CA SER A 213 2.20 9.37 -13.59
C SER A 213 1.32 9.84 -12.44
N ASN A 214 0.22 9.13 -12.14
CA ASN A 214 -0.66 9.49 -11.03
C ASN A 214 0.02 9.23 -9.68
N ILE A 215 0.78 8.14 -9.53
CA ILE A 215 1.57 7.88 -8.33
C ILE A 215 2.55 9.03 -8.05
N GLU A 216 3.27 9.49 -9.06
CA GLU A 216 4.22 10.60 -8.90
C GLU A 216 3.52 11.90 -8.50
N ARG A 217 2.35 12.16 -9.06
CA ARG A 217 1.63 13.43 -8.89
C ARG A 217 0.81 13.51 -7.60
N TYR A 218 0.13 12.43 -7.22
CA TYR A 218 -0.92 12.47 -6.19
C TYR A 218 -0.61 11.64 -4.95
N TYR A 219 0.37 10.74 -5.00
CA TYR A 219 0.67 9.79 -3.93
C TYR A 219 2.03 10.07 -3.29
N PRO A 220 2.16 11.04 -2.36
CA PRO A 220 3.43 11.28 -1.65
C PRO A 220 3.97 10.01 -0.98
N TYR A 221 3.09 9.12 -0.51
CA TYR A 221 3.45 7.85 0.11
C TYR A 221 2.76 6.65 -0.55
N VAL A 222 3.55 5.64 -0.92
CA VAL A 222 3.06 4.29 -1.25
C VAL A 222 3.99 3.27 -0.59
N GLY A 223 3.49 2.56 0.42
CA GLY A 223 4.27 1.55 1.17
C GLY A 223 4.27 0.17 0.49
N LEU A 224 5.11 -0.75 0.99
CA LEU A 224 5.21 -2.14 0.51
C LEU A 224 5.03 -3.15 1.64
N LEU A 225 4.16 -4.12 1.46
CA LEU A 225 3.81 -5.08 2.52
C LEU A 225 5.01 -5.98 2.88
N GLU A 226 5.89 -6.26 1.91
CA GLU A 226 7.17 -6.96 2.15
C GLU A 226 8.14 -6.17 3.03
N TYR A 227 7.90 -4.86 3.21
CA TYR A 227 8.70 -3.94 3.99
C TYR A 227 7.82 -3.24 5.05
N ILE A 228 6.81 -3.92 5.59
CA ILE A 228 5.77 -3.27 6.39
C ILE A 228 6.32 -2.45 7.57
N GLU A 229 7.35 -2.92 8.28
CA GLU A 229 7.99 -2.14 9.34
C GLU A 229 8.56 -0.81 8.84
N SER A 230 9.36 -0.86 7.77
CA SER A 230 9.92 0.34 7.16
C SER A 230 8.86 1.21 6.47
N SER A 231 7.77 0.61 6.00
CA SER A 231 6.64 1.33 5.40
C SER A 231 5.92 2.16 6.46
N LEU A 232 5.62 1.56 7.61
CA LEU A 232 4.98 2.25 8.73
C LEU A 232 5.90 3.32 9.33
N GLU A 233 7.19 3.05 9.46
CA GLU A 233 8.18 4.02 9.92
C GLU A 233 8.25 5.25 8.98
N LEU A 234 8.26 5.01 7.66
CA LEU A 234 8.24 6.09 6.67
C LEU A 234 6.93 6.89 6.72
N LEU A 235 5.79 6.22 6.86
CA LEU A 235 4.48 6.86 6.96
C LEU A 235 4.40 7.77 8.20
N GLU A 236 4.84 7.24 9.34
CA GLU A 236 4.92 7.95 10.61
C GLU A 236 5.82 9.18 10.53
N PHE A 237 7.01 9.04 9.94
CA PHE A 237 7.94 10.15 9.76
C PHE A 237 7.39 11.22 8.80
N SER A 238 6.70 10.80 7.73
CA SER A 238 6.18 11.71 6.70
C SER A 238 5.04 12.58 7.22
N TYR A 239 4.16 12.03 8.08
CA TYR A 239 3.01 12.76 8.63
C TYR A 239 2.82 12.47 10.13
N PRO A 240 3.74 12.91 10.99
CA PRO A 240 3.75 12.57 12.41
C PRO A 240 2.59 13.20 13.19
N ALA A 241 1.96 14.25 12.65
CA ALA A 241 0.75 14.83 13.25
C ALA A 241 -0.45 13.87 13.19
N ILE A 242 -0.46 12.91 12.26
CA ILE A 242 -1.58 12.00 12.00
C ILE A 242 -1.21 10.55 12.40
N PHE A 243 0.01 10.09 12.04
CA PHE A 243 0.37 8.67 12.15
C PHE A 243 1.34 8.35 13.30
N ARG A 244 1.57 9.27 14.25
CA ARG A 244 2.45 9.00 15.40
C ARG A 244 1.96 7.79 16.21
N GLY A 245 2.89 6.90 16.52
CA GLY A 245 2.65 5.66 17.26
C GLY A 245 2.26 4.47 16.38
N ILE A 246 2.03 4.66 15.07
CA ILE A 246 1.59 3.56 14.19
C ILE A 246 2.63 2.42 14.14
N SER A 247 3.93 2.75 14.14
CA SER A 247 4.99 1.74 14.15
C SER A 247 5.02 0.98 15.47
N GLU A 248 4.81 1.67 16.59
CA GLU A 248 4.74 1.07 17.92
C GLU A 248 3.55 0.10 18.04
N PHE A 249 2.36 0.50 17.59
CA PHE A 249 1.18 -0.37 17.56
C PHE A 249 1.45 -1.65 16.74
N TYR A 250 2.13 -1.54 15.61
CA TYR A 250 2.51 -2.70 14.82
C TYR A 250 3.46 -3.64 15.58
N GLN A 251 4.51 -3.10 16.19
CA GLN A 251 5.49 -3.89 16.95
C GLN A 251 4.82 -4.63 18.11
N THR A 252 3.95 -3.94 18.86
CA THR A 252 3.31 -4.48 20.06
C THR A 252 2.22 -5.52 19.75
N TYR A 253 1.37 -5.28 18.75
CA TYR A 253 0.14 -6.07 18.57
C TYR A 253 0.14 -6.99 17.35
N PHE A 254 1.09 -6.85 16.41
CA PHE A 254 1.01 -7.52 15.12
C PHE A 254 2.27 -8.26 14.70
N LYS A 255 3.46 -7.72 15.01
CA LYS A 255 4.74 -8.29 14.55
C LYS A 255 4.86 -9.79 14.78
N ASP A 256 4.45 -10.26 15.95
CA ASP A 256 4.61 -11.66 16.34
C ASP A 256 3.46 -12.58 15.90
N LYS A 257 2.38 -12.04 15.33
CA LYS A 257 1.25 -12.87 14.90
C LYS A 257 1.63 -13.72 13.69
N PRO A 258 1.28 -15.03 13.67
CA PRO A 258 1.64 -15.95 12.58
C PRO A 258 1.26 -15.46 11.18
N VAL A 259 0.11 -14.81 11.03
CA VAL A 259 -0.38 -14.30 9.73
C VAL A 259 0.57 -13.26 9.10
N TYR A 260 1.38 -12.56 9.90
CA TYR A 260 2.37 -11.59 9.41
C TYR A 260 3.79 -12.17 9.36
N ARG A 261 4.10 -13.22 10.14
CA ARG A 261 5.40 -13.90 10.11
C ARG A 261 5.52 -14.96 9.02
N THR A 262 4.43 -15.66 8.70
CA THR A 262 4.49 -16.77 7.75
C THR A 262 4.67 -16.24 6.32
N PRO A 263 5.75 -16.63 5.61
CA PRO A 263 5.95 -16.24 4.23
C PRO A 263 4.73 -16.61 3.38
N ALA A 264 4.34 -15.73 2.46
CA ALA A 264 3.22 -16.01 1.56
C ALA A 264 3.45 -17.29 0.73
N GLU A 265 4.70 -17.60 0.41
CA GLU A 265 5.11 -18.82 -0.30
C GLU A 265 4.79 -20.10 0.48
N SER A 266 4.89 -20.04 1.82
CA SER A 266 4.52 -21.16 2.70
C SER A 266 3.00 -21.25 2.90
N ARG A 267 2.29 -20.11 2.86
CA ARG A 267 0.83 -20.10 2.95
C ARG A 267 0.16 -20.61 1.68
N TYR A 268 0.77 -20.34 0.53
CA TYR A 268 0.22 -20.64 -0.79
C TYR A 268 1.27 -21.34 -1.66
N PRO A 269 1.59 -22.60 -1.38
CA PRO A 269 2.56 -23.34 -2.18
C PRO A 269 2.02 -23.54 -3.61
N ILE A 270 2.87 -23.25 -4.59
CA ILE A 270 2.60 -23.44 -6.03
C ILE A 270 3.82 -24.06 -6.71
N ASN A 271 3.60 -24.82 -7.77
CA ASN A 271 4.69 -25.39 -8.56
C ASN A 271 5.38 -24.35 -9.46
N ASN A 272 6.57 -24.70 -9.98
CA ASN A 272 7.38 -23.77 -10.80
C ASN A 272 6.71 -23.39 -12.13
N LYS A 273 5.91 -24.28 -12.74
CA LYS A 273 5.19 -24.00 -13.98
C LYS A 273 4.14 -22.92 -13.72
N THR A 274 3.32 -23.08 -12.68
CA THR A 274 2.33 -22.10 -12.23
C THR A 274 2.98 -20.77 -11.92
N ARG A 275 4.07 -20.77 -11.14
CA ARG A 275 4.83 -19.55 -10.81
C ARG A 275 5.27 -18.80 -12.06
N THR A 276 5.84 -19.51 -13.04
CA THR A 276 6.33 -18.90 -14.29
C THR A 276 5.18 -18.35 -15.12
N THR A 277 4.09 -19.10 -15.26
CA THR A 277 2.89 -18.65 -15.98
C THR A 277 2.29 -17.40 -15.36
N LEU A 278 2.09 -17.39 -14.04
CA LEU A 278 1.53 -16.24 -13.33
C LEU A 278 2.44 -15.01 -13.43
N ARG A 279 3.77 -15.17 -13.31
CA ARG A 279 4.72 -14.07 -13.49
C ARG A 279 4.66 -13.46 -14.89
N ARG A 280 4.45 -14.28 -15.93
CA ARG A 280 4.27 -13.80 -17.30
C ARG A 280 2.98 -13.00 -17.46
N LEU A 281 1.88 -13.50 -16.89
CA LEU A 281 0.58 -12.82 -16.96
C LEU A 281 0.56 -11.51 -16.16
N LEU A 282 1.25 -11.48 -15.02
CA LEU A 282 1.36 -10.32 -14.14
C LEU A 282 2.54 -9.39 -14.54
N LYS A 283 3.06 -9.46 -15.76
CA LYS A 283 4.25 -8.70 -16.18
C LYS A 283 4.12 -7.20 -15.88
N LEU A 284 3.01 -6.58 -16.26
CA LEU A 284 2.81 -5.14 -16.05
C LEU A 284 2.59 -4.79 -14.58
N GLU A 285 1.94 -5.68 -13.82
CA GLU A 285 1.79 -5.54 -12.37
C GLU A 285 3.15 -5.55 -11.67
N PHE A 286 4.06 -6.44 -12.10
CA PHE A 286 5.44 -6.45 -11.61
C PHE A 286 6.19 -5.18 -12.00
N GLU A 287 5.99 -4.67 -13.21
CA GLU A 287 6.62 -3.42 -13.62
C GLU A 287 6.16 -2.23 -12.78
N LEU A 288 4.86 -2.14 -12.46
CA LEU A 288 4.34 -1.15 -11.51
C LEU A 288 4.95 -1.35 -10.11
N TYR A 289 4.95 -2.59 -9.61
CA TYR A 289 5.48 -2.90 -8.28
C TYR A 289 6.95 -2.51 -8.15
N TYR A 290 7.80 -2.84 -9.14
CA TYR A 290 9.21 -2.48 -9.11
C TYR A 290 9.46 -0.97 -9.23
N PHE A 291 8.62 -0.26 -10.00
CA PHE A 291 8.63 1.19 -10.03
C PHE A 291 8.35 1.79 -8.62
N VAL A 292 7.28 1.34 -7.96
CA VAL A 292 6.94 1.78 -6.60
C VAL A 292 8.00 1.34 -5.60
N GLN A 293 8.55 0.14 -5.74
CA GLN A 293 9.57 -0.38 -4.86
C GLN A 293 10.84 0.46 -4.91
N LYS A 294 11.31 0.79 -6.11
CA LYS A 294 12.45 1.68 -6.30
C LYS A 294 12.19 3.03 -5.62
N ARG A 295 11.04 3.64 -5.92
CA ARG A 295 10.63 4.92 -5.32
C ARG A 295 10.61 4.87 -3.79
N PHE A 296 10.02 3.83 -3.21
CA PHE A 296 9.95 3.63 -1.76
C PHE A 296 11.35 3.48 -1.14
N ILE A 297 12.21 2.64 -1.73
CA ILE A 297 13.59 2.43 -1.23
C ILE A 297 14.40 3.73 -1.31
N ASP A 298 14.27 4.48 -2.41
CA ASP A 298 14.97 5.74 -2.61
C ASP A 298 14.50 6.79 -1.59
N GLN A 299 13.18 6.94 -1.39
CA GLN A 299 12.60 7.80 -0.34
C GLN A 299 13.09 7.43 1.06
N TYR A 300 13.06 6.14 1.39
CA TYR A 300 13.47 5.65 2.70
C TYR A 300 14.97 5.89 2.96
N ARG A 301 15.83 5.65 1.97
CA ARG A 301 17.28 5.91 2.10
C ARG A 301 17.59 7.39 2.22
N GLN A 302 16.85 8.24 1.51
CA GLN A 302 17.01 9.69 1.59
C GLN A 302 16.72 10.22 2.99
N ILE A 303 15.72 9.65 3.67
CA ILE A 303 15.27 10.09 4.99
C ILE A 303 16.08 9.44 6.11
N PHE A 304 16.24 8.12 6.10
CA PHE A 304 16.79 7.36 7.23
C PHE A 304 18.27 6.97 7.06
N HIS A 305 18.89 7.32 5.93
CA HIS A 305 20.29 7.00 5.61
C HIS A 305 20.65 5.50 5.74
N ARG A 306 19.66 4.60 5.60
CA ARG A 306 19.83 3.15 5.66
C ARG A 306 18.85 2.42 4.73
N ALA A 307 19.12 1.14 4.47
CA ALA A 307 18.21 0.31 3.71
C ALA A 307 16.94 -0.04 4.51
N PRO A 308 15.76 -0.11 3.87
CA PRO A 308 14.55 -0.57 4.52
C PRO A 308 14.63 -2.08 4.82
N ARG A 309 14.00 -2.50 5.93
CA ARG A 309 13.97 -3.91 6.35
C ARG A 309 12.88 -4.64 5.58
N ARG A 310 13.27 -5.75 4.94
CA ARG A 310 12.37 -6.65 4.21
C ARG A 310 12.06 -7.87 5.07
N GLN A 311 10.77 -8.17 5.31
CA GLN A 311 10.34 -9.21 6.25
C GLN A 311 10.52 -10.65 5.76
N ASP A 312 10.66 -10.88 4.45
CA ASP A 312 10.83 -12.22 3.87
C ASP A 312 12.31 -12.64 3.70
N GLY A 313 13.25 -11.87 4.27
CA GLY A 313 14.67 -12.24 4.37
C GLY A 313 15.45 -12.31 3.05
N LYS A 314 14.82 -12.07 1.88
CA LYS A 314 15.49 -12.07 0.58
C LYS A 314 15.70 -10.64 0.09
N VAL A 315 16.87 -10.07 0.39
CA VAL A 315 17.42 -9.00 -0.45
C VAL A 315 17.76 -9.67 -1.79
N ARG A 316 17.09 -9.26 -2.87
CA ARG A 316 17.56 -9.55 -4.23
C ARG A 316 18.11 -8.28 -4.80
#